data_AF-A0A9E0YE01-F1
#
_entry.id   AF-A0A9E0YE01-F1
#
_cell.length_a   1.000
_cell.length_b   1.000
_cell.length_c   1.000
_cell.angle_alpha   90.00
_cell.angle_beta   90.00
_cell.angle_gamma   90.00
#
_symmetry.space_group_name_H-M   'P 1'
#
loop_
_entity.id
_entity.type
_entity.pdbx_description
1 polymer ?
#
loop_
_entity_poly.entity_id
_entity_poly.type
_entity_poly.pdbx_seq_one_letter_code
_entity_poly.pdbx_strand_id
1 'polypeptide(L)'
;MTTPSAMALRKLNDFRWDVFDIIIGGKSSIDSREGFSVGNAEDAGRFLLSYGFDLANPIEAAEALGHFHEALNFIRKYFLAPENADGLRIEVPRKILELTDVRDLFLYASFNSPGQQRDSQGMLLKNWSCSILKVMHTIAHIDQDLRVGYFAEIQKQILDRFYRLIQRDEKGSLYFGTGPDDESKIALVEFQTKPKKSRDSTLLKLLHKPENVAEDIFDRVGIRFVTTKAIDALRIVKYLKDQMVVMPPNIKPSRSRNTLIDLESFRSELAESLRRLDSGEYTETQFELAVEEAARPPIVSPDNPHTSEFYRSIQFTCRQLIKLRNPLYGDLKELKAIGKKDGEGVSEELAKLIEKIDLKNIQRDVRFFYPYEIQVVDIRNHEQNERGRSAHSEYKKAQLQTAMRRVMGALADASR
;
A
#
# COMPACT_ATOMS: atom_id res chain seq x y z
N MET A 1 4.86 4.59 55.36
CA MET A 1 4.35 4.30 54.00
C MET A 1 2.87 4.03 54.11
N THR A 2 2.03 4.92 53.60
CA THR A 2 0.57 4.73 53.60
C THR A 2 0.20 3.61 52.65
N THR A 3 -0.47 2.57 53.15
CA THR A 3 -0.98 1.46 52.33
C THR A 3 -1.92 2.04 51.27
N PRO A 4 -1.67 1.80 49.97
CA PRO A 4 -2.54 2.32 48.92
C PRO A 4 -3.97 1.79 49.11
N SER A 5 -4.96 2.66 48.89
CA SER A 5 -6.36 2.28 49.06
C SER A 5 -6.75 1.14 48.11
N ALA A 6 -7.73 0.33 48.48
CA ALA A 6 -8.23 -0.75 47.62
C ALA A 6 -8.65 -0.24 46.22
N MET A 7 -9.16 0.98 46.13
CA MET A 7 -9.50 1.63 44.85
C MET A 7 -8.25 1.97 44.03
N ALA A 8 -7.19 2.49 44.66
CA ALA A 8 -5.92 2.76 44.00
C ALA A 8 -5.25 1.46 43.50
N LEU A 9 -5.28 0.40 44.31
CA LEU A 9 -4.79 -0.92 43.93
C LEU A 9 -5.59 -1.51 42.75
N ARG A 10 -6.92 -1.39 42.76
CA ARG A 10 -7.75 -1.83 41.60
C ARG A 10 -7.41 -1.06 40.34
N LYS A 11 -7.30 0.27 40.41
CA LYS A 11 -6.93 1.11 39.25
C LYS A 11 -5.53 0.77 38.74
N LEU A 12 -4.58 0.51 39.63
CA LEU A 12 -3.21 0.16 39.27
C LEU A 12 -3.12 -1.20 38.56
N ASN A 13 -4.01 -2.14 38.91
CA ASN A 13 -4.03 -3.50 38.37
C ASN A 13 -5.14 -3.73 37.31
N ASP A 14 -5.83 -2.67 36.87
CA ASP A 14 -6.76 -2.74 35.74
C ASP A 14 -5.97 -2.56 34.45
N PHE A 15 -5.46 -3.67 33.93
CA PHE A 15 -4.62 -3.67 32.74
C PHE A 15 -5.41 -3.50 31.44
N ARG A 16 -6.74 -3.63 31.45
CA ARG A 16 -7.57 -3.60 30.23
C ARG A 16 -6.95 -4.42 29.09
N TRP A 17 -6.92 -5.74 29.26
CA TRP A 17 -6.12 -6.67 28.46
C TRP A 17 -6.20 -6.49 26.94
N ASP A 18 -7.35 -6.08 26.37
CA ASP A 18 -7.47 -5.78 24.92
C ASP A 18 -6.48 -4.69 24.46
N VAL A 19 -6.24 -3.67 25.30
CA VAL A 19 -5.26 -2.60 25.06
C VAL A 19 -3.83 -3.12 25.21
N PHE A 20 -3.57 -3.98 26.18
CA PHE A 20 -2.26 -4.61 26.34
C PHE A 20 -1.94 -5.53 25.16
N ASP A 21 -2.91 -6.31 24.68
CA ASP A 21 -2.73 -7.14 23.49
C ASP A 21 -2.33 -6.30 22.27
N ILE A 22 -2.84 -5.07 22.15
CA ILE A 22 -2.44 -4.13 21.08
C ILE A 22 -1.02 -3.60 21.32
N ILE A 23 -0.73 -3.11 22.53
CA ILE A 23 0.54 -2.44 22.83
C ILE A 23 1.72 -3.42 22.90
N ILE A 24 1.56 -4.53 23.63
CA ILE A 24 2.63 -5.51 23.89
C ILE A 24 2.41 -6.85 23.17
N GLY A 25 1.17 -7.19 22.83
CA GLY A 25 0.82 -8.47 22.18
C GLY A 25 0.89 -8.46 20.65
N GLY A 26 1.08 -7.30 20.01
CA GLY A 26 1.12 -7.16 18.56
C GLY A 26 -0.24 -7.33 17.86
N LYS A 27 -1.35 -7.26 18.62
CA LYS A 27 -2.72 -7.27 18.07
C LYS A 27 -2.98 -5.98 17.29
N SER A 28 -3.65 -6.10 16.14
CA SER A 28 -4.05 -4.92 15.36
C SER A 28 -5.07 -4.07 16.11
N SER A 29 -4.91 -2.75 16.07
CA SER A 29 -5.89 -1.79 16.59
C SER A 29 -7.28 -1.92 15.93
N ILE A 30 -7.31 -2.36 14.66
CA ILE A 30 -8.55 -2.60 13.91
C ILE A 30 -9.30 -3.83 14.46
N ASP A 31 -8.61 -4.79 15.07
CA ASP A 31 -9.21 -6.01 15.62
C ASP A 31 -9.66 -5.83 17.09
N SER A 32 -9.45 -4.65 17.67
CA SER A 32 -9.97 -4.26 18.98
C SER A 32 -11.49 -4.36 18.99
N ARG A 33 -12.04 -5.04 20.00
CA ARG A 33 -13.49 -5.18 20.21
C ARG A 33 -13.98 -4.30 21.36
N GLU A 34 -13.08 -4.03 22.30
CA GLU A 34 -13.31 -3.05 23.34
C GLU A 34 -13.24 -1.66 22.73
N GLY A 35 -14.18 -0.81 23.13
CA GLY A 35 -14.18 0.60 22.75
C GLY A 35 -13.05 1.34 23.46
N PHE A 36 -12.88 2.61 23.12
CA PHE A 36 -12.02 3.48 23.92
C PHE A 36 -12.60 3.64 25.33
N SER A 37 -11.75 3.95 26.29
CA SER A 37 -12.16 4.31 27.65
C SER A 37 -12.04 5.82 27.79
N VAL A 38 -12.95 6.53 27.12
CA VAL A 38 -13.02 7.99 27.09
C VAL A 38 -14.21 8.41 27.93
N GLY A 39 -13.96 9.07 29.07
CA GLY A 39 -14.99 9.38 30.06
C GLY A 39 -15.90 10.54 29.66
N ASN A 40 -15.34 11.56 29.01
CA ASN A 40 -16.05 12.79 28.67
C ASN A 40 -15.41 13.48 27.43
N ALA A 41 -15.99 14.61 27.01
CA ALA A 41 -15.54 15.34 25.84
C ALA A 41 -14.11 15.89 25.97
N GLU A 42 -13.65 16.19 27.19
CA GLU A 42 -12.29 16.63 27.47
C GLU A 42 -11.30 15.47 27.28
N ASP A 43 -11.63 14.28 27.78
CA ASP A 43 -10.85 13.07 27.54
C ASP A 43 -10.77 12.73 26.04
N ALA A 44 -11.86 12.94 25.29
CA ALA A 44 -11.91 12.76 23.84
C ALA A 44 -11.00 13.77 23.13
N GLY A 45 -11.05 15.04 23.54
CA GLY A 45 -10.17 16.10 23.04
C GLY A 45 -8.70 15.80 23.32
N ARG A 46 -8.37 15.34 24.54
CA ARG A 46 -7.01 14.92 24.91
C ARG A 46 -6.55 13.72 24.08
N PHE A 47 -7.44 12.76 23.80
CA PHE A 47 -7.11 11.63 22.92
C PHE A 47 -6.76 12.13 21.51
N LEU A 48 -7.59 12.97 20.91
CA LEU A 48 -7.35 13.51 19.56
C LEU A 48 -6.07 14.35 19.49
N LEU A 49 -5.83 15.20 20.49
CA LEU A 49 -4.60 15.96 20.60
C LEU A 49 -3.38 15.05 20.72
N SER A 50 -3.46 13.99 21.53
CA SER A 50 -2.37 13.00 21.67
C SER A 50 -2.18 12.16 20.41
N TYR A 51 -3.24 11.95 19.63
CA TYR A 51 -3.19 11.28 18.33
C TYR A 51 -2.53 12.16 17.26
N GLY A 52 -2.62 13.49 17.41
CA GLY A 52 -2.00 14.47 16.52
C GLY A 52 -2.96 15.47 15.89
N PHE A 53 -4.20 15.58 16.37
CA PHE A 53 -5.19 16.57 15.91
C PHE A 53 -5.60 17.51 17.04
N ASP A 54 -5.21 18.77 16.94
CA ASP A 54 -5.67 19.84 17.81
C ASP A 54 -7.00 20.43 17.31
N LEU A 55 -8.10 20.05 17.97
CA LEU A 55 -9.42 20.57 17.62
C LEU A 55 -9.62 22.06 17.95
N ALA A 56 -8.70 22.70 18.69
CA ALA A 56 -8.71 24.16 18.85
C ALA A 56 -8.24 24.87 17.57
N ASN A 57 -7.47 24.18 16.72
CA ASN A 57 -7.10 24.66 15.39
C ASN A 57 -8.26 24.37 14.41
N PRO A 58 -8.88 25.39 13.79
CA PRO A 58 -10.02 25.18 12.89
C PRO A 58 -9.67 24.36 11.65
N ILE A 59 -8.41 24.36 11.21
CA ILE A 59 -7.96 23.57 10.05
C ILE A 59 -7.93 22.08 10.41
N GLU A 60 -7.30 21.74 11.54
CA GLU A 60 -7.21 20.35 12.01
C GLU A 60 -8.57 19.81 12.46
N ALA A 61 -9.43 20.66 13.03
CA ALA A 61 -10.81 20.29 13.34
C ALA A 61 -11.61 19.96 12.06
N ALA A 62 -11.46 20.77 11.00
CA ALA A 62 -12.08 20.50 9.71
C ALA A 62 -11.50 19.24 9.05
N GLU A 63 -10.20 18.99 9.19
CA GLU A 63 -9.53 17.76 8.71
C GLU A 63 -10.10 16.52 9.40
N ALA A 64 -10.19 16.52 10.73
CA ALA A 64 -10.75 15.42 11.50
C ALA A 64 -12.22 15.12 11.12
N LEU A 65 -13.03 16.17 10.89
CA LEU A 65 -14.40 16.02 10.41
C LEU A 65 -14.45 15.53 8.95
N GLY A 66 -13.50 15.95 8.12
CA GLY A 66 -13.30 15.43 6.77
C GLY A 66 -13.02 13.93 6.77
N HIS A 67 -12.13 13.46 7.65
CA HIS A 67 -11.85 12.03 7.85
C HIS A 67 -13.11 11.26 8.28
N PHE A 68 -13.95 11.85 9.13
CA PHE A 68 -15.22 11.26 9.53
C PHE A 68 -16.17 11.07 8.33
N HIS A 69 -16.36 12.11 7.53
CA HIS A 69 -17.23 12.02 6.34
C HIS A 69 -16.68 11.05 5.29
N GLU A 70 -15.36 11.03 5.06
CA GLU A 70 -14.73 10.06 4.17
C GLU A 70 -14.92 8.62 4.69
N ALA A 71 -14.70 8.39 5.99
CA ALA A 71 -14.91 7.08 6.61
C ALA A 71 -16.36 6.59 6.45
N LEU A 72 -17.33 7.46 6.70
CA LEU A 72 -18.74 7.13 6.57
C LEU A 72 -19.12 6.80 5.11
N ASN A 73 -18.64 7.60 4.16
CA ASN A 73 -18.86 7.36 2.73
C ASN A 73 -18.21 6.06 2.26
N PHE A 74 -17.00 5.77 2.74
CA PHE A 74 -16.32 4.50 2.46
C PHE A 74 -17.13 3.31 2.96
N ILE A 75 -17.60 3.34 4.22
CA ILE A 75 -18.40 2.26 4.80
C ILE A 75 -19.71 2.08 4.01
N ARG A 76 -20.43 3.17 3.71
CA ARG A 76 -21.65 3.12 2.89
C ARG A 76 -21.41 2.45 1.54
N LYS A 77 -20.39 2.92 0.81
CA LYS A 77 -20.08 2.44 -0.54
C LYS A 77 -19.62 0.99 -0.59
N TYR A 78 -18.83 0.56 0.40
CA TYR A 78 -18.13 -0.73 0.33
C TYR A 78 -18.71 -1.81 1.25
N PHE A 79 -19.34 -1.45 2.36
CA PHE A 79 -19.80 -2.41 3.37
C PHE A 79 -21.31 -2.51 3.50
N LEU A 80 -22.08 -1.59 2.90
CA LEU A 80 -23.54 -1.58 3.01
C LEU A 80 -24.24 -1.83 1.67
N ALA A 81 -25.44 -2.37 1.74
CA ALA A 81 -26.38 -2.36 0.63
C ALA A 81 -27.18 -1.05 0.61
N PRO A 82 -27.62 -0.53 -0.56
CA PRO A 82 -27.57 -1.14 -1.89
C PRO A 82 -26.25 -0.93 -2.67
N GLU A 83 -25.37 -0.02 -2.24
CA GLU A 83 -24.17 0.35 -2.99
C GLU A 83 -23.22 -0.84 -3.21
N ASN A 84 -23.13 -1.75 -2.23
CA ASN A 84 -22.55 -3.07 -2.38
C ASN A 84 -23.63 -4.15 -2.26
N ALA A 85 -23.83 -4.92 -3.34
CA ALA A 85 -24.78 -6.02 -3.37
C ALA A 85 -24.50 -7.12 -2.33
N ASP A 86 -23.23 -7.34 -1.98
CA ASP A 86 -22.80 -8.27 -0.92
C ASP A 86 -22.61 -7.57 0.44
N GLY A 87 -23.10 -6.33 0.58
CA GLY A 87 -23.00 -5.52 1.78
C GLY A 87 -24.06 -5.83 2.85
N LEU A 88 -23.83 -5.33 4.05
CA LEU A 88 -24.75 -5.44 5.18
C LEU A 88 -26.01 -4.60 4.95
N ARG A 89 -27.17 -5.15 5.32
CA ARG A 89 -28.47 -4.47 5.25
C ARG A 89 -28.81 -3.80 6.57
N ILE A 90 -27.95 -2.87 6.97
CA ILE A 90 -28.07 -2.11 8.21
C ILE A 90 -28.02 -0.62 7.92
N GLU A 91 -28.74 0.17 8.71
CA GLU A 91 -28.78 1.61 8.56
C GLU A 91 -27.82 2.30 9.52
N VAL A 92 -27.28 3.44 9.08
CA VAL A 92 -26.45 4.30 9.91
C VAL A 92 -27.36 5.02 10.92
N PRO A 93 -27.07 4.96 12.23
CA PRO A 93 -27.84 5.66 13.25
C PRO A 93 -27.94 7.16 12.99
N ARG A 94 -29.13 7.74 13.18
CA ARG A 94 -29.39 9.17 12.97
C ARG A 94 -28.42 10.08 13.74
N LYS A 95 -28.08 9.71 14.98
CA LYS A 95 -27.09 10.43 15.81
C LYS A 95 -25.70 10.54 15.17
N ILE A 96 -25.32 9.60 14.31
CA ILE A 96 -24.06 9.67 13.55
C ILE A 96 -24.22 10.56 12.32
N LEU A 97 -25.37 10.53 11.65
CA LEU A 97 -25.63 11.37 10.47
C LEU A 97 -25.69 12.86 10.79
N GLU A 98 -26.16 13.18 11.99
CA GLU A 98 -26.28 14.55 12.50
C GLU A 98 -25.05 14.98 13.31
N LEU A 99 -23.97 14.19 13.31
CA LEU A 99 -22.76 14.47 14.07
C LEU A 99 -22.05 15.71 13.52
N THR A 100 -21.79 16.66 14.41
CA THR A 100 -21.03 17.89 14.12
C THR A 100 -19.68 17.93 14.82
N ASP A 101 -19.49 17.09 15.85
CA ASP A 101 -18.27 17.01 16.65
C ASP A 101 -17.74 15.58 16.70
N VAL A 102 -16.53 15.37 16.19
CA VAL A 102 -15.87 14.06 16.15
C VAL A 102 -15.62 13.46 17.54
N ARG A 103 -15.59 14.29 18.60
CA ARG A 103 -15.48 13.82 19.99
C ARG A 103 -16.66 12.94 20.39
N ASP A 104 -17.83 13.17 19.81
CA ASP A 104 -19.03 12.38 20.12
C ASP A 104 -18.86 10.91 19.71
N LEU A 105 -18.10 10.59 18.66
CA LEU A 105 -17.80 9.20 18.29
C LEU A 105 -17.10 8.45 19.43
N PHE A 106 -16.20 9.12 20.17
CA PHE A 106 -15.50 8.52 21.30
C PHE A 106 -16.45 8.30 22.48
N LEU A 107 -17.35 9.25 22.73
CA LEU A 107 -18.38 9.11 23.76
C LEU A 107 -19.36 7.97 23.44
N TYR A 108 -19.81 7.90 22.19
CA TYR A 108 -20.66 6.83 21.68
C TYR A 108 -19.99 5.46 21.79
N ALA A 109 -18.71 5.37 21.41
CA ALA A 109 -17.92 4.15 21.53
C ALA A 109 -17.71 3.69 22.98
N SER A 110 -17.78 4.62 23.94
CA SER A 110 -17.53 4.39 25.37
C SER A 110 -18.79 4.29 26.24
N PHE A 111 -20.00 4.38 25.66
CA PHE A 111 -21.28 4.51 26.40
C PHE A 111 -21.38 5.75 27.30
N ASN A 112 -20.66 6.83 26.97
CA ASN A 112 -20.60 8.04 27.80
C ASN A 112 -21.33 9.23 27.16
N SER A 113 -22.07 9.03 26.08
CA SER A 113 -22.97 10.06 25.57
C SER A 113 -24.18 10.23 26.49
N PRO A 114 -24.67 11.47 26.70
CA PRO A 114 -25.91 11.72 27.41
C PRO A 114 -27.07 10.87 26.87
N GLY A 115 -27.76 10.18 27.78
CA GLY A 115 -28.92 9.34 27.47
C GLY A 115 -28.62 8.03 26.72
N GLN A 116 -27.35 7.69 26.48
CA GLN A 116 -26.99 6.38 25.91
C GLN A 116 -27.01 5.32 27.01
N GLN A 117 -27.82 4.28 26.82
CA GLN A 117 -27.89 3.12 27.72
C GLN A 117 -27.12 1.94 27.14
N ARG A 118 -26.95 0.86 27.91
CA ARG A 118 -26.36 -0.40 27.43
C ARG A 118 -27.42 -1.33 26.84
N ASP A 119 -28.43 -0.75 26.21
CA ASP A 119 -29.50 -1.45 25.49
C ASP A 119 -29.10 -1.70 24.03
N SER A 120 -29.99 -2.32 23.25
CA SER A 120 -29.71 -2.65 21.85
C SER A 120 -29.38 -1.42 21.00
N GLN A 121 -30.02 -0.28 21.25
CA GLN A 121 -29.76 0.97 20.53
C GLN A 121 -28.41 1.58 20.89
N GLY A 122 -28.06 1.58 22.18
CA GLY A 122 -26.75 2.02 22.63
C GLY A 122 -25.61 1.13 22.13
N MET A 123 -25.83 -0.20 22.07
CA MET A 123 -24.88 -1.15 21.50
C MET A 123 -24.67 -0.91 20.00
N LEU A 124 -25.75 -0.68 19.26
CA LEU A 124 -25.70 -0.31 17.84
C LEU A 124 -24.87 0.96 17.64
N LEU A 125 -25.14 2.01 18.43
CA LEU A 125 -24.43 3.28 18.37
C LEU A 125 -22.93 3.13 18.70
N LYS A 126 -22.59 2.35 19.74
CA LYS A 126 -21.19 2.01 20.06
C LYS A 126 -20.50 1.35 18.88
N ASN A 127 -21.09 0.28 18.34
CA ASN A 127 -20.43 -0.53 17.32
C ASN A 127 -20.23 0.24 16.01
N TRP A 128 -21.18 1.09 15.64
CA TRP A 128 -21.02 2.00 14.51
C TRP A 128 -19.91 3.02 14.74
N SER A 129 -19.86 3.62 15.92
CA SER A 129 -18.84 4.62 16.25
C SER A 129 -17.44 4.00 16.24
N CYS A 130 -17.26 2.81 16.81
CA CYS A 130 -16.01 2.05 16.71
C CYS A 130 -15.63 1.73 15.25
N SER A 131 -16.60 1.32 14.42
CA SER A 131 -16.35 0.99 13.01
C SER A 131 -15.86 2.21 12.22
N ILE A 132 -16.47 3.37 12.46
CA ILE A 132 -16.08 4.63 11.83
C ILE A 132 -14.69 5.06 12.30
N LEU A 133 -14.42 5.03 13.61
CA LEU A 133 -13.10 5.37 14.18
C LEU A 133 -11.97 4.49 13.61
N LYS A 134 -12.23 3.20 13.38
CA LYS A 134 -11.27 2.29 12.73
C LYS A 134 -10.91 2.73 11.31
N VAL A 135 -11.90 3.16 10.52
CA VAL A 135 -11.66 3.66 9.16
C VAL A 135 -10.99 5.03 9.18
N MET A 136 -11.41 5.92 10.08
CA MET A 136 -10.76 7.24 10.29
C MET A 136 -9.28 7.09 10.63
N HIS A 137 -8.93 6.14 11.50
CA HIS A 137 -7.54 5.83 11.84
C HIS A 137 -6.72 5.48 10.59
N THR A 138 -7.24 4.61 9.72
CA THR A 138 -6.57 4.27 8.44
C THR A 138 -6.47 5.48 7.50
N ILE A 139 -7.51 6.30 7.39
CA ILE A 139 -7.53 7.51 6.56
C ILE A 139 -6.43 8.48 7.01
N ALA A 140 -6.38 8.77 8.31
CA ALA A 140 -5.36 9.65 8.90
C ALA A 140 -3.94 9.16 8.57
N HIS A 141 -3.68 7.85 8.61
CA HIS A 141 -2.37 7.30 8.23
C HIS A 141 -2.05 7.44 6.73
N ILE A 142 -3.05 7.44 5.85
CA ILE A 142 -2.84 7.64 4.41
C ILE A 142 -2.56 9.13 4.11
N ASP A 143 -3.26 10.05 4.76
CA ASP A 143 -3.12 11.49 4.49
C ASP A 143 -1.78 12.05 4.93
N GLN A 144 -1.24 11.52 6.02
CA GLN A 144 0.07 11.94 6.54
C GLN A 144 1.26 11.31 5.77
N ASP A 145 1.01 10.58 4.66
CA ASP A 145 2.05 10.03 3.81
C ASP A 145 2.62 11.07 2.83
N LEU A 146 3.74 11.68 3.24
CA LEU A 146 4.48 12.69 2.47
C LEU A 146 4.83 12.25 1.03
N ARG A 147 4.92 10.95 0.75
CA ARG A 147 5.28 10.43 -0.58
C ARG A 147 4.16 10.60 -1.59
N VAL A 148 2.92 10.83 -1.15
CA VAL A 148 1.75 11.01 -2.02
C VAL A 148 1.91 12.23 -2.92
N GLY A 149 2.43 13.35 -2.38
CA GLY A 149 2.66 14.58 -3.14
C GLY A 149 3.71 14.44 -4.23
N TYR A 150 4.68 13.56 -4.04
CA TYR A 150 5.79 13.33 -4.99
C TYR A 150 5.61 12.09 -5.87
N PHE A 151 4.43 11.45 -5.83
CA PHE A 151 4.22 10.16 -6.47
C PHE A 151 4.50 10.18 -7.99
N ALA A 152 4.13 11.25 -8.70
CA ALA A 152 4.36 11.36 -10.14
C ALA A 152 5.88 11.38 -10.47
N GLU A 153 6.67 12.12 -9.68
CA GLU A 153 8.12 12.19 -9.86
C GLU A 153 8.80 10.86 -9.49
N ILE A 154 8.36 10.23 -8.40
CA ILE A 154 8.80 8.87 -7.98
C ILE A 154 8.54 7.86 -9.10
N GLN A 155 7.30 7.84 -9.61
CA GLN A 155 6.87 6.91 -10.65
C GLN A 155 7.70 7.10 -11.92
N LYS A 156 7.91 8.35 -12.35
CA LYS A 156 8.75 8.66 -13.51
C LYS A 156 10.18 8.14 -13.35
N GLN A 157 10.84 8.42 -12.22
CA GLN A 157 12.22 7.97 -11.98
C GLN A 157 12.37 6.44 -12.05
N ILE A 158 11.34 5.70 -11.63
CA ILE A 158 11.33 4.23 -11.69
C ILE A 158 11.05 3.77 -13.12
N LEU A 159 9.95 4.22 -13.73
CA LEU A 159 9.44 3.70 -15.00
C LEU A 159 10.33 4.07 -16.20
N ASP A 160 10.97 5.24 -16.21
CA ASP A 160 11.82 5.71 -17.32
C ASP A 160 12.97 4.75 -17.66
N ARG A 161 13.41 3.93 -16.69
CA ARG A 161 14.47 2.93 -16.88
C ARG A 161 13.95 1.70 -17.62
N PHE A 162 12.68 1.36 -17.41
CA PHE A 162 12.01 0.25 -18.09
C PHE A 162 11.56 0.66 -19.48
N TYR A 163 10.94 1.85 -19.62
CA TYR A 163 10.49 2.34 -20.92
C TYR A 163 11.62 2.43 -21.96
N ARG A 164 12.84 2.74 -21.55
CA ARG A 164 14.02 2.74 -22.43
C ARG A 164 14.34 1.37 -23.04
N LEU A 165 13.93 0.29 -22.39
CA LEU A 165 14.13 -1.08 -22.83
C LEU A 165 12.89 -1.68 -23.50
N ILE A 166 11.77 -0.95 -23.53
CA ILE A 166 10.58 -1.36 -24.27
C ILE A 166 10.67 -0.77 -25.68
N GLN A 167 10.78 -1.63 -26.68
CA GLN A 167 10.94 -1.21 -28.08
C GLN A 167 9.92 -1.93 -28.96
N ARG A 168 9.68 -1.36 -30.14
CA ARG A 168 8.85 -1.97 -31.19
C ARG A 168 9.66 -2.15 -32.46
N ASP A 169 9.44 -3.25 -33.17
CA ASP A 169 10.02 -3.47 -34.48
C ASP A 169 9.21 -2.73 -35.57
N GLU A 170 9.68 -2.79 -36.83
CA GLU A 170 9.00 -2.19 -37.98
C GLU A 170 7.58 -2.75 -38.22
N LYS A 171 7.31 -3.96 -37.72
CA LYS A 171 6.00 -4.63 -37.81
C LYS A 171 5.10 -4.31 -36.61
N GLY A 172 5.57 -3.51 -35.66
CA GLY A 172 4.85 -3.12 -34.46
C GLY A 172 4.91 -4.13 -33.30
N SER A 173 5.69 -5.21 -33.44
CA SER A 173 5.88 -6.26 -32.42
C SER A 173 6.69 -5.72 -31.25
N LEU A 174 6.26 -6.00 -30.03
CA LEU A 174 6.87 -5.50 -28.81
C LEU A 174 8.03 -6.41 -28.38
N TYR A 175 9.16 -5.82 -27.98
CA TYR A 175 10.27 -6.55 -27.40
C TYR A 175 10.94 -5.78 -26.26
N PHE A 176 11.63 -6.54 -25.41
CA PHE A 176 12.47 -6.05 -24.34
C PHE A 176 13.94 -6.10 -24.76
N GLY A 177 14.59 -4.96 -24.93
CA GLY A 177 15.97 -4.88 -25.42
C GLY A 177 16.47 -3.44 -25.56
N THR A 178 17.78 -3.25 -25.80
CA THR A 178 18.37 -1.91 -26.03
C THR A 178 18.14 -1.37 -27.45
N GLY A 179 17.77 -2.23 -28.39
CA GLY A 179 17.52 -1.85 -29.79
C GLY A 179 17.28 -3.06 -30.70
N PRO A 180 17.12 -2.85 -32.01
CA PRO A 180 16.84 -3.92 -32.97
C PRO A 180 17.99 -4.92 -33.10
N ASP A 181 19.23 -4.45 -32.95
CA ASP A 181 20.47 -5.23 -33.05
C ASP A 181 20.85 -5.95 -31.76
N ASP A 182 20.03 -5.83 -30.70
CA ASP A 182 20.24 -6.57 -29.46
C ASP A 182 19.93 -8.06 -29.69
N GLU A 183 20.98 -8.88 -29.81
CA GLU A 183 20.88 -10.34 -29.95
C GLU A 183 20.15 -11.00 -28.77
N SER A 184 20.12 -10.34 -27.61
CA SER A 184 19.48 -10.83 -26.39
C SER A 184 18.07 -10.27 -26.17
N LYS A 185 17.47 -9.63 -27.19
CA LYS A 185 16.11 -9.10 -27.10
C LYS A 185 15.08 -10.20 -26.86
N ILE A 186 14.10 -9.90 -26.01
CA ILE A 186 13.06 -10.87 -25.61
C ILE A 186 11.71 -10.39 -26.14
N ALA A 187 11.00 -11.24 -26.88
CA ALA A 187 9.68 -10.91 -27.37
C ALA A 187 8.69 -10.72 -26.21
N LEU A 188 7.90 -9.65 -26.28
CA LEU A 188 6.82 -9.37 -25.34
C LEU A 188 5.49 -9.39 -26.07
N VAL A 189 4.49 -9.95 -25.41
CA VAL A 189 3.09 -9.80 -25.83
C VAL A 189 2.58 -8.46 -25.36
N GLU A 190 2.87 -8.11 -24.11
CA GLU A 190 2.39 -6.88 -23.51
C GLU A 190 3.32 -6.37 -22.41
N PHE A 191 3.38 -5.04 -22.27
CA PHE A 191 4.00 -4.36 -21.15
C PHE A 191 2.97 -3.43 -20.51
N GLN A 192 2.68 -3.67 -19.23
CA GLN A 192 1.69 -2.90 -18.48
C GLN A 192 2.36 -2.22 -17.28
N THR A 193 2.08 -0.94 -17.08
CA THR A 193 2.36 -0.25 -15.82
C THR A 193 1.07 -0.12 -15.05
N LYS A 194 1.02 -0.67 -13.83
CA LYS A 194 -0.18 -0.58 -13.00
C LYS A 194 -0.45 0.90 -12.68
N PRO A 195 -1.68 1.40 -12.94
CA PRO A 195 -2.01 2.78 -12.61
C PRO A 195 -1.94 3.00 -11.10
N LYS A 196 -1.84 4.27 -10.68
CA LYS A 196 -1.93 4.64 -9.26
C LYS A 196 -3.20 4.01 -8.69
N LYS A 197 -3.05 3.17 -7.66
CA LYS A 197 -4.20 2.57 -6.97
C LYS A 197 -5.11 3.68 -6.47
N SER A 198 -6.42 3.51 -6.62
CA SER A 198 -7.37 4.46 -6.06
C SER A 198 -7.20 4.53 -4.54
N ARG A 199 -7.55 5.69 -3.97
CA ARG A 199 -7.51 5.92 -2.53
C ARG A 199 -8.34 4.86 -1.78
N ASP A 200 -9.56 4.58 -2.26
CA ASP A 200 -10.41 3.51 -1.74
C ASP A 200 -9.78 2.10 -1.78
N SER A 201 -9.06 1.77 -2.87
CA SER A 201 -8.38 0.47 -2.97
C SER A 201 -7.20 0.37 -2.00
N THR A 202 -6.58 1.50 -1.70
CA THR A 202 -5.49 1.62 -0.72
C THR A 202 -6.04 1.47 0.70
N LEU A 203 -7.14 2.16 1.03
CA LEU A 203 -7.88 2.01 2.28
C LEU A 203 -8.30 0.56 2.51
N LEU A 204 -8.97 -0.06 1.52
CA LEU A 204 -9.40 -1.45 1.62
C LEU A 204 -8.22 -2.42 1.82
N LYS A 205 -7.08 -2.11 1.19
CA LYS A 205 -5.87 -2.92 1.33
C LYS A 205 -5.27 -2.86 2.74
N LEU A 206 -5.30 -1.70 3.38
CA LEU A 206 -4.83 -1.53 4.76
C LEU A 206 -5.81 -2.18 5.76
N LEU A 207 -7.12 -1.98 5.57
CA LEU A 207 -8.14 -2.49 6.48
C LEU A 207 -8.23 -4.03 6.55
N HIS A 208 -7.77 -4.77 5.53
CA HIS A 208 -7.72 -6.24 5.60
C HIS A 208 -6.39 -6.80 6.11
N LYS A 209 -5.35 -5.97 6.29
CA LYS A 209 -4.04 -6.39 6.79
C LYS A 209 -3.89 -6.12 8.29
N PRO A 210 -3.16 -6.96 9.05
CA PRO A 210 -2.93 -6.73 10.47
C PRO A 210 -2.15 -5.42 10.72
N GLU A 211 -1.14 -5.15 9.88
CA GLU A 211 -0.36 -3.91 9.86
C GLU A 211 -1.13 -2.82 9.09
N ASN A 212 -1.76 -1.89 9.82
CA ASN A 212 -2.55 -0.78 9.25
C ASN A 212 -1.67 0.45 8.93
N VAL A 213 -0.45 0.24 8.43
CA VAL A 213 0.52 1.32 8.19
C VAL A 213 0.68 1.57 6.69
N ALA A 214 0.52 2.83 6.26
CA ALA A 214 0.62 3.23 4.86
C ALA A 214 2.03 3.01 4.26
N GLU A 215 3.06 3.01 5.11
CA GLU A 215 4.45 2.71 4.73
C GLU A 215 4.65 1.31 4.15
N ASP A 216 3.78 0.36 4.49
CA ASP A 216 3.86 -1.03 4.02
C ASP A 216 3.10 -1.28 2.70
N ILE A 217 2.65 -0.22 2.02
CA ILE A 217 2.04 -0.34 0.69
C ILE A 217 3.12 -0.25 -0.39
N PHE A 218 3.83 -1.38 -0.56
CA PHE A 218 4.89 -1.55 -1.56
C PHE A 218 4.37 -1.58 -3.02
N ASP A 219 3.07 -1.78 -3.24
CA ASP A 219 2.48 -2.00 -4.58
C ASP A 219 1.94 -0.71 -5.26
N ARG A 220 2.49 0.47 -4.92
CA ARG A 220 2.00 1.71 -5.55
C ARG A 220 2.54 1.92 -6.96
N VAL A 221 3.75 1.40 -7.24
CA VAL A 221 4.33 1.34 -8.59
C VAL A 221 4.50 -0.13 -8.94
N GLY A 222 3.76 -0.58 -9.96
CA GLY A 222 3.80 -1.97 -10.41
C GLY A 222 4.09 -2.03 -11.91
N ILE A 223 4.98 -2.94 -12.29
CA ILE A 223 5.38 -3.20 -13.67
C ILE A 223 5.03 -4.65 -13.97
N ARG A 224 4.38 -4.89 -15.10
CA ARG A 224 4.04 -6.23 -15.57
C ARG A 224 4.56 -6.45 -16.98
N PHE A 225 5.25 -7.57 -17.14
CA PHE A 225 5.68 -8.10 -18.43
C PHE A 225 4.83 -9.33 -18.75
N VAL A 226 4.26 -9.37 -19.95
CA VAL A 226 3.59 -10.54 -20.50
C VAL A 226 4.46 -11.09 -21.62
N THR A 227 5.02 -12.28 -21.41
CA THR A 227 5.90 -12.96 -22.36
C THR A 227 5.12 -13.97 -23.18
N THR A 228 5.68 -14.40 -24.31
CA THR A 228 5.07 -15.47 -25.12
C THR A 228 5.23 -16.84 -24.45
N LYS A 229 6.42 -17.11 -23.92
CA LYS A 229 6.78 -18.38 -23.28
C LYS A 229 7.10 -18.19 -21.80
N ALA A 230 7.00 -19.27 -21.02
CA ALA A 230 7.36 -19.26 -19.61
C ALA A 230 8.87 -19.00 -19.41
N ILE A 231 9.74 -19.62 -20.22
CA ILE A 231 11.20 -19.42 -20.15
C ILE A 231 11.60 -17.94 -20.32
N ASP A 232 10.90 -17.23 -21.21
CA ASP A 232 11.18 -15.81 -21.45
C ASP A 232 10.94 -14.98 -20.18
N ALA A 233 10.11 -15.44 -19.24
CA ALA A 233 9.96 -14.79 -17.95
C ALA A 233 11.26 -14.81 -17.14
N LEU A 234 12.00 -15.92 -17.15
CA LEU A 234 13.33 -15.99 -16.53
C LEU A 234 14.35 -15.16 -17.31
N ARG A 235 14.27 -15.15 -18.65
CA ARG A 235 15.14 -14.32 -19.49
C ARG A 235 14.94 -12.83 -19.19
N ILE A 236 13.71 -12.36 -18.95
CA ILE A 236 13.43 -10.97 -18.52
C ILE A 236 14.12 -10.68 -17.18
N VAL A 237 14.00 -11.57 -16.20
CA VAL A 237 14.66 -11.39 -14.88
C VAL A 237 16.18 -11.34 -15.04
N LYS A 238 16.75 -12.24 -15.85
CA LYS A 238 18.19 -12.25 -16.18
C LYS A 238 18.61 -10.94 -16.85
N TYR A 239 17.87 -10.49 -17.86
CA TYR A 239 18.16 -9.25 -18.60
C TYR A 239 18.11 -8.03 -17.68
N LEU A 240 17.10 -7.94 -16.81
CA LEU A 240 16.97 -6.85 -15.82
C LEU A 240 18.17 -6.78 -14.86
N LYS A 241 18.71 -7.94 -14.46
CA LYS A 241 19.94 -8.04 -13.67
C LYS A 241 21.16 -7.62 -14.49
N ASP A 242 21.31 -8.17 -15.69
CA ASP A 242 22.52 -7.98 -16.51
C ASP A 242 22.68 -6.54 -16.98
N GLN A 243 21.57 -5.87 -17.34
CA GLN A 243 21.54 -4.44 -17.65
C GLN A 243 21.47 -3.52 -16.41
N MET A 244 21.61 -4.08 -15.20
CA MET A 244 21.57 -3.35 -13.92
C MET A 244 20.31 -2.50 -13.72
N VAL A 245 19.20 -2.84 -14.37
CA VAL A 245 17.90 -2.19 -14.20
C VAL A 245 17.40 -2.48 -12.78
N VAL A 246 17.55 -3.72 -12.36
CA VAL A 246 17.25 -4.21 -11.01
C VAL A 246 18.55 -4.59 -10.32
N MET A 247 18.74 -4.09 -9.09
CA MET A 247 19.91 -4.43 -8.26
C MET A 247 19.52 -5.51 -7.27
N PRO A 248 20.08 -6.74 -7.33
CA PRO A 248 19.75 -7.81 -6.40
C PRO A 248 19.84 -7.43 -4.91
N PRO A 249 20.83 -6.64 -4.44
CA PRO A 249 20.87 -6.18 -3.04
C PRO A 249 19.65 -5.35 -2.60
N ASN A 250 18.91 -4.76 -3.54
CA ASN A 250 17.73 -3.94 -3.26
C ASN A 250 16.42 -4.73 -3.29
N ILE A 251 16.45 -6.02 -3.62
CA ILE A 251 15.27 -6.88 -3.60
C ILE A 251 14.87 -7.15 -2.15
N LYS A 252 13.55 -7.16 -1.87
CA LYS A 252 13.00 -7.55 -0.56
C LYS A 252 12.68 -9.05 -0.59
N PRO A 253 13.46 -9.93 0.09
CA PRO A 253 13.30 -11.39 -0.03
C PRO A 253 11.91 -11.88 0.37
N SER A 254 11.35 -11.34 1.45
CA SER A 254 9.99 -11.68 1.94
C SER A 254 8.85 -11.31 0.98
N ARG A 255 9.16 -10.63 -0.14
CA ARG A 255 8.22 -10.20 -1.17
C ARG A 255 8.58 -10.74 -2.55
N SER A 256 9.40 -11.78 -2.61
CA SER A 256 9.73 -12.51 -3.84
C SER A 256 9.00 -13.85 -3.86
N ARG A 257 8.30 -14.14 -4.94
CA ARG A 257 7.53 -15.35 -5.15
C ARG A 257 7.67 -15.80 -6.58
N ASN A 258 7.91 -17.08 -6.78
CA ASN A 258 7.91 -17.69 -8.10
C ASN A 258 6.98 -18.90 -8.06
N THR A 259 5.83 -18.77 -8.73
CA THR A 259 4.91 -19.89 -8.95
C THR A 259 4.87 -20.33 -10.40
N LEU A 260 5.68 -19.69 -11.28
CA LEU A 260 5.65 -19.93 -12.72
C LEU A 260 6.60 -21.06 -13.14
N ILE A 261 7.81 -21.11 -12.58
CA ILE A 261 8.84 -22.10 -12.94
C ILE A 261 9.50 -22.67 -11.69
N ASP A 262 9.62 -23.99 -11.60
CA ASP A 262 10.44 -24.64 -10.59
C ASP A 262 11.93 -24.46 -10.90
N LEU A 263 12.61 -23.62 -10.11
CA LEU A 263 14.01 -23.26 -10.35
C LEU A 263 14.99 -24.41 -10.10
N GLU A 264 14.66 -25.35 -9.21
CA GLU A 264 15.58 -26.43 -8.85
C GLU A 264 15.67 -27.46 -9.99
N SER A 265 14.51 -27.93 -10.46
CA SER A 265 14.41 -28.82 -11.62
C SER A 265 14.95 -28.14 -12.88
N PHE A 266 14.53 -26.90 -13.15
CA PHE A 266 14.97 -26.13 -14.32
C PHE A 266 16.49 -25.94 -14.37
N ARG A 267 17.14 -25.65 -13.23
CA ARG A 267 18.60 -25.48 -13.18
C ARG A 267 19.34 -26.75 -13.61
N SER A 268 18.86 -27.91 -13.18
CA SER A 268 19.49 -29.20 -13.48
C SER A 268 19.34 -29.55 -14.95
N GLU A 269 18.14 -29.40 -15.50
CA GLU A 269 17.83 -29.66 -16.92
C GLU A 269 18.54 -28.68 -17.87
N LEU A 270 18.59 -27.39 -17.51
CA LEU A 270 19.35 -26.39 -18.28
C LEU A 270 20.84 -26.73 -18.34
N ALA A 271 21.43 -27.14 -17.20
CA ALA A 271 22.83 -27.52 -17.17
C ALA A 271 23.12 -28.74 -18.05
N GLU A 272 22.19 -29.69 -18.15
CA GLU A 272 22.30 -30.81 -19.06
C GLU A 272 22.14 -30.40 -20.53
N SER A 273 21.15 -29.58 -20.84
CA SER A 273 20.92 -29.07 -22.19
C SER A 273 22.10 -28.26 -22.71
N LEU A 274 22.74 -27.45 -21.85
CA LEU A 274 23.97 -26.72 -22.19
C LEU A 274 25.13 -27.67 -22.51
N ARG A 275 25.35 -28.71 -21.69
CA ARG A 275 26.40 -29.71 -21.96
C ARG A 275 26.20 -30.42 -23.29
N ARG A 276 24.94 -30.73 -23.64
CA ARG A 276 24.58 -31.38 -24.91
C ARG A 276 24.71 -30.43 -26.11
N LEU A 277 24.45 -29.15 -25.92
CA LEU A 277 24.71 -28.12 -26.93
C LEU A 277 26.21 -27.99 -27.17
N ASP A 278 27.01 -27.89 -26.10
CA ASP A 278 28.47 -27.75 -26.16
C ASP A 278 29.15 -28.98 -26.79
N SER A 279 28.60 -30.18 -26.58
CA SER A 279 29.08 -31.42 -27.21
C SER A 279 28.65 -31.60 -28.66
N GLY A 280 27.77 -30.74 -29.18
CA GLY A 280 27.16 -30.85 -30.51
C GLY A 280 26.07 -31.92 -30.62
N GLU A 281 25.63 -32.53 -29.50
CA GLU A 281 24.49 -33.45 -29.48
C GLU A 281 23.17 -32.73 -29.76
N TYR A 282 23.04 -31.48 -29.30
CA TYR A 282 21.92 -30.61 -29.60
C TYR A 282 22.27 -29.57 -30.66
N THR A 283 21.38 -29.43 -31.64
CA THR A 283 21.27 -28.21 -32.46
C THR A 283 20.65 -27.07 -31.65
N GLU A 284 20.82 -25.83 -32.10
CA GLU A 284 20.21 -24.65 -31.47
C GLU A 284 18.69 -24.80 -31.29
N THR A 285 17.99 -25.35 -32.29
CA THR A 285 16.55 -25.60 -32.22
C THR A 285 16.18 -26.65 -31.17
N GLN A 286 16.97 -27.71 -31.06
CA GLN A 286 16.74 -28.76 -30.04
C GLN A 286 17.00 -28.23 -28.63
N PHE A 287 18.03 -27.39 -28.47
CA PHE A 287 18.31 -26.71 -27.22
C PHE A 287 17.16 -25.79 -26.79
N GLU A 288 16.66 -24.95 -27.70
CA GLU A 288 15.53 -24.05 -27.41
C GLU A 288 14.28 -24.83 -27.00
N LEU A 289 13.98 -25.96 -27.67
CA LEU A 289 12.85 -26.81 -27.30
C LEU A 289 13.05 -27.44 -25.92
N ALA A 290 14.24 -27.98 -25.63
CA ALA A 290 14.54 -28.61 -24.34
C ALA A 290 14.43 -27.61 -23.17
N VAL A 291 14.94 -26.38 -23.36
CA VAL A 291 14.84 -25.32 -22.34
C VAL A 291 13.40 -24.86 -22.14
N GLU A 292 12.61 -24.76 -23.22
CA GLU A 292 11.18 -24.45 -23.12
C GLU A 292 10.42 -25.56 -22.37
N GLU A 293 10.70 -26.83 -22.68
CA GLU A 293 10.10 -27.96 -21.99
C GLU A 293 10.49 -28.04 -20.51
N ALA A 294 11.72 -27.65 -20.15
CA ALA A 294 12.18 -27.63 -18.76
C ALA A 294 11.49 -26.55 -17.90
N ALA A 295 10.96 -25.49 -18.52
CA ALA A 295 10.35 -24.35 -17.84
C ALA A 295 8.93 -24.66 -17.31
N ARG A 296 8.84 -25.60 -16.37
CA ARG A 296 7.58 -26.12 -15.81
C ARG A 296 7.25 -25.51 -14.44
N PRO A 297 5.97 -25.33 -14.11
CA PRO A 297 5.56 -24.80 -12.81
C PRO A 297 5.83 -25.77 -11.65
N PRO A 298 6.07 -25.26 -10.43
CA PRO A 298 6.21 -26.10 -9.24
C PRO A 298 4.88 -26.77 -8.87
N ILE A 299 4.98 -27.98 -8.28
CA ILE A 299 3.86 -28.82 -7.86
C ILE A 299 3.06 -28.18 -6.71
N VAL A 300 3.73 -27.44 -5.82
CA VAL A 300 3.11 -26.84 -4.63
C VAL A 300 2.77 -25.36 -4.89
N SER A 301 1.54 -24.96 -4.54
CA SER A 301 1.13 -23.54 -4.53
C SER A 301 1.29 -22.95 -3.11
N PRO A 302 1.79 -21.71 -2.91
CA PRO A 302 2.31 -21.26 -1.61
C PRO A 302 1.35 -20.38 -0.77
N ASP A 303 1.38 -20.60 0.55
CA ASP A 303 1.17 -19.76 1.76
C ASP A 303 0.07 -18.68 1.85
N ASN A 304 -0.57 -18.21 0.77
CA ASN A 304 -1.58 -17.16 0.84
C ASN A 304 -3.00 -17.74 0.76
N PRO A 305 -3.81 -17.68 1.84
CA PRO A 305 -5.17 -18.24 1.87
C PRO A 305 -6.13 -17.66 0.82
N HIS A 306 -5.79 -16.50 0.25
CA HIS A 306 -6.65 -15.78 -0.68
C HIS A 306 -6.19 -15.91 -2.15
N THR A 307 -5.00 -16.47 -2.43
CA THR A 307 -4.53 -16.63 -3.81
C THR A 307 -4.98 -17.98 -4.36
N SER A 308 -5.50 -18.00 -5.59
CA SER A 308 -5.89 -19.24 -6.26
C SER A 308 -4.69 -20.17 -6.47
N GLU A 309 -4.92 -21.47 -6.31
CA GLU A 309 -3.91 -22.52 -6.56
C GLU A 309 -3.37 -22.51 -8.00
N PHE A 310 -4.17 -21.98 -8.94
CA PHE A 310 -3.84 -21.86 -10.35
C PHE A 310 -3.12 -20.55 -10.71
N TYR A 311 -2.85 -19.67 -9.74
CA TYR A 311 -2.17 -18.40 -10.02
C TYR A 311 -0.67 -18.61 -10.25
N ARG A 312 -0.22 -18.33 -11.47
CA ARG A 312 1.18 -18.51 -11.89
C ARG A 312 1.79 -17.19 -12.30
N SER A 313 2.88 -16.80 -11.64
CA SER A 313 3.73 -15.65 -12.04
C SER A 313 5.08 -15.66 -11.31
N ILE A 314 6.04 -14.90 -11.84
CA ILE A 314 7.23 -14.46 -11.10
C ILE A 314 6.94 -13.05 -10.59
N GLN A 315 7.04 -12.84 -9.28
CA GLN A 315 6.80 -11.55 -8.65
C GLN A 315 7.90 -11.25 -7.64
N PHE A 316 8.44 -10.04 -7.67
CA PHE A 316 9.38 -9.58 -6.66
C PHE A 316 9.28 -8.08 -6.46
N THR A 317 9.59 -7.64 -5.24
CA THR A 317 9.64 -6.21 -4.88
C THR A 317 11.09 -5.76 -4.84
N CYS A 318 11.42 -4.74 -5.64
CA CYS A 318 12.72 -4.06 -5.63
C CYS A 318 12.59 -2.68 -4.97
N ARG A 319 13.70 -2.08 -4.58
CA ARG A 319 13.80 -0.71 -4.07
C ARG A 319 14.71 0.13 -4.95
N GLN A 320 14.26 1.34 -5.29
CA GLN A 320 15.08 2.32 -6.00
C GLN A 320 15.33 3.53 -5.11
N LEU A 321 16.56 4.04 -5.11
CA LEU A 321 16.87 5.30 -4.46
C LEU A 321 16.25 6.44 -5.29
N ILE A 322 15.21 7.07 -4.75
CA ILE A 322 14.58 8.25 -5.32
C ILE A 322 15.32 9.49 -4.87
N LYS A 323 15.46 10.45 -5.79
CA LYS A 323 16.02 11.78 -5.50
C LYS A 323 14.98 12.82 -5.87
N LEU A 324 14.36 13.44 -4.88
CA LEU A 324 13.42 14.53 -5.08
C LEU A 324 14.16 15.85 -4.87
N ARG A 325 13.98 16.80 -5.77
CA ARG A 325 14.48 18.16 -5.57
C ARG A 325 13.51 18.92 -4.69
N ASN A 326 14.01 19.62 -3.70
CA ASN A 326 13.19 20.53 -2.91
C ASN A 326 12.99 21.84 -3.71
N PRO A 327 11.78 22.13 -4.23
CA PRO A 327 11.54 23.34 -5.02
C PRO A 327 11.82 24.60 -4.20
N LEU A 328 11.44 24.61 -2.91
CA LEU A 328 11.67 25.73 -2.01
C LEU A 328 13.17 26.07 -1.86
N TYR A 329 14.03 25.06 -1.87
CA TYR A 329 15.48 25.32 -1.84
C TYR A 329 15.95 26.07 -3.09
N GLY A 330 15.40 25.71 -4.26
CA GLY A 330 15.67 26.39 -5.53
C GLY A 330 15.22 27.85 -5.49
N ASP A 331 13.96 28.06 -5.10
CA ASP A 331 13.34 29.39 -5.03
C ASP A 331 14.07 30.30 -4.04
N LEU A 332 14.40 29.80 -2.85
CA LEU A 332 15.13 30.58 -1.85
C LEU A 332 16.57 30.88 -2.28
N LYS A 333 17.22 29.95 -3.00
CA LYS A 333 18.56 30.18 -3.55
C LYS A 333 18.52 31.27 -4.64
N GLU A 334 17.51 31.24 -5.50
CA GLU A 334 17.30 32.28 -6.53
C GLU A 334 16.98 33.63 -5.88
N LEU A 335 16.09 33.65 -4.87
CA LEU A 335 15.76 34.85 -4.10
C LEU A 335 17.01 35.46 -3.44
N LYS A 336 17.87 34.65 -2.82
CA LYS A 336 19.16 35.12 -2.26
C LYS A 336 20.11 35.63 -3.35
N ALA A 337 20.07 35.08 -4.57
CA ALA A 337 20.89 35.57 -5.67
C ALA A 337 20.38 36.92 -6.20
N ILE A 338 19.06 37.12 -6.24
CA ILE A 338 18.43 38.38 -6.60
C ILE A 338 18.76 39.45 -5.55
N GLY A 339 18.58 39.16 -4.26
CA GLY A 339 18.87 40.12 -3.19
C GLY A 339 20.35 40.49 -3.02
N LYS A 340 21.28 39.73 -3.63
CA LYS A 340 22.72 40.03 -3.66
C LYS A 340 23.17 40.82 -4.89
N LYS A 341 22.37 40.88 -5.95
CA LYS A 341 22.65 41.77 -7.07
C LYS A 341 22.22 43.17 -6.62
N ASP A 342 23.17 44.09 -6.48
CA ASP A 342 22.97 45.49 -6.07
C ASP A 342 22.16 46.32 -7.08
N GLY A 343 21.00 45.83 -7.53
CA GLY A 343 20.19 46.42 -8.59
C GLY A 343 18.96 47.13 -8.03
N GLU A 344 18.87 48.42 -8.36
CA GLU A 344 17.72 49.31 -8.22
C GLU A 344 16.37 48.56 -8.23
N GLY A 345 15.61 48.64 -7.13
CA GLY A 345 14.24 48.12 -7.03
C GLY A 345 13.91 47.28 -5.79
N VAL A 346 14.91 46.84 -5.03
CA VAL A 346 14.71 46.09 -3.76
C VAL A 346 14.89 47.03 -2.58
N SER A 347 13.88 47.16 -1.71
CA SER A 347 14.00 47.99 -0.50
C SER A 347 15.05 47.42 0.46
N GLU A 348 15.73 48.30 1.21
CA GLU A 348 16.77 47.91 2.18
C GLU A 348 16.25 46.90 3.23
N GLU A 349 14.96 47.03 3.62
CA GLU A 349 14.29 46.12 4.53
C GLU A 349 14.13 44.71 3.94
N LEU A 350 13.78 44.61 2.65
CA LEU A 350 13.63 43.34 1.96
C LEU A 350 14.99 42.66 1.74
N ALA A 351 16.04 43.42 1.42
CA ALA A 351 17.40 42.91 1.33
C ALA A 351 17.87 42.28 2.66
N LYS A 352 17.66 42.98 3.78
CA LYS A 352 17.96 42.46 5.13
C LYS A 352 17.17 41.19 5.47
N LEU A 353 15.90 41.10 5.05
CA LEU A 353 15.08 39.90 5.26
C LEU A 353 15.60 38.71 4.43
N ILE A 354 15.98 38.94 3.16
CA ILE A 354 16.55 37.92 2.27
C ILE A 354 17.89 37.41 2.80
N GLU A 355 18.74 38.27 3.34
CA GLU A 355 20.02 37.86 3.94
C GLU A 355 19.83 36.90 5.13
N LYS A 356 18.82 37.17 5.96
CA LYS A 356 18.46 36.36 7.14
C LYS A 356 17.95 34.96 6.81
N ILE A 357 17.57 34.68 5.56
CA ILE A 357 17.12 33.35 5.14
C ILE A 357 18.29 32.36 5.30
N ASP A 358 18.25 31.52 6.33
CA ASP A 358 19.24 30.47 6.53
C ASP A 358 18.85 29.18 5.79
N LEU A 359 19.67 28.81 4.80
CA LEU A 359 19.47 27.58 4.03
C LEU A 359 20.06 26.36 4.72
N LYS A 360 20.78 26.50 5.85
CA LYS A 360 21.51 25.42 6.52
C LYS A 360 20.63 24.22 6.87
N ASN A 361 19.40 24.47 7.28
CA ASN A 361 18.45 23.42 7.69
C ASN A 361 17.49 23.01 6.56
N ILE A 362 17.60 23.62 5.38
CA ILE A 362 16.75 23.30 4.24
C ILE A 362 17.46 22.26 3.39
N GLN A 363 16.94 21.03 3.40
CA GLN A 363 17.47 19.97 2.56
C GLN A 363 17.28 20.33 1.09
N ARG A 364 18.39 20.29 0.33
CA ARG A 364 18.39 20.53 -1.11
C ARG A 364 17.68 19.42 -1.88
N ASP A 365 18.00 18.18 -1.53
CA ASP A 365 17.39 16.98 -2.11
C ASP A 365 16.86 16.11 -0.96
N VAL A 366 15.68 15.53 -1.14
CA VAL A 366 15.18 14.45 -0.30
C VAL A 366 15.50 13.13 -0.98
N ARG A 367 16.15 12.22 -0.26
CA ARG A 367 16.60 10.92 -0.80
C ARG A 367 16.16 9.78 0.08
N PHE A 368 15.53 8.78 -0.53
CA PHE A 368 15.02 7.61 0.18
C PHE A 368 14.80 6.46 -0.79
N PHE A 369 14.78 5.24 -0.27
CA PHE A 369 14.43 4.06 -1.06
C PHE A 369 12.91 3.96 -1.20
N TYR A 370 12.44 3.90 -2.45
CA TYR A 370 11.04 3.66 -2.77
C TYR A 370 10.85 2.26 -3.36
N PRO A 371 9.88 1.48 -2.87
CA PRO A 371 9.61 0.16 -3.39
C PRO A 371 8.77 0.16 -4.67
N TYR A 372 9.02 -0.80 -5.54
CA TYR A 372 8.19 -1.08 -6.69
C TYR A 372 8.14 -2.58 -6.96
N GLU A 373 7.03 -3.03 -7.53
CA GLU A 373 6.77 -4.44 -7.82
C GLU A 373 7.01 -4.73 -9.29
N ILE A 374 7.74 -5.80 -9.59
CA ILE A 374 7.83 -6.38 -10.92
C ILE A 374 7.06 -7.70 -10.91
N GLN A 375 6.23 -7.89 -11.93
CA GLN A 375 5.52 -9.12 -12.23
C GLN A 375 5.88 -9.57 -13.65
N VAL A 376 6.19 -10.85 -13.83
CA VAL A 376 6.42 -11.46 -15.14
C VAL A 376 5.55 -12.70 -15.24
N VAL A 377 4.84 -12.85 -16.36
CA VAL A 377 3.88 -13.93 -16.63
C VAL A 377 3.89 -14.23 -18.13
N ASP A 378 3.64 -15.47 -18.53
CA ASP A 378 3.41 -15.80 -19.93
C ASP A 378 1.94 -15.57 -20.34
N ILE A 379 1.68 -15.51 -21.64
CA ILE A 379 0.36 -15.23 -22.19
C ILE A 379 -0.73 -16.20 -21.70
N ARG A 380 -0.43 -17.50 -21.57
CA ARG A 380 -1.45 -18.49 -21.17
C ARG A 380 -1.90 -18.24 -19.73
N ASN A 381 -0.93 -18.04 -18.84
CA ASN A 381 -1.22 -17.73 -17.44
C ASN A 381 -1.79 -16.32 -17.27
N HIS A 382 -1.42 -15.35 -18.12
CA HIS A 382 -2.02 -14.02 -18.11
C HIS A 382 -3.53 -14.09 -18.37
N GLU A 383 -3.95 -14.78 -19.44
CA GLU A 383 -5.37 -14.96 -19.77
C GLU A 383 -6.12 -15.74 -18.68
N GLN A 384 -5.50 -16.78 -18.11
CA GLN A 384 -6.11 -17.56 -17.03
C GLN A 384 -6.28 -16.75 -15.74
N ASN A 385 -5.31 -15.90 -15.41
CA ASN A 385 -5.37 -15.00 -14.25
C ASN A 385 -6.44 -13.91 -14.42
N GLU A 386 -6.74 -13.49 -15.66
CA GLU A 386 -7.77 -12.49 -15.94
C GLU A 386 -9.19 -13.08 -16.10
N ARG A 387 -9.33 -14.26 -16.73
CA ARG A 387 -10.63 -14.84 -17.11
C ARG A 387 -11.08 -16.05 -16.28
N GLY A 388 -10.18 -16.71 -15.54
CA GLY A 388 -10.46 -18.00 -14.88
C GLY A 388 -11.06 -17.90 -13.46
N ARG A 389 -11.21 -19.06 -12.78
CA ARG A 389 -11.57 -19.17 -11.34
C ARG A 389 -10.59 -18.47 -10.38
N SER A 390 -9.48 -17.96 -10.91
CA SER A 390 -8.46 -17.13 -10.25
C SER A 390 -8.71 -15.62 -10.40
N ALA A 391 -9.88 -15.22 -10.90
CA ALA A 391 -10.15 -13.85 -11.30
C ALA A 391 -9.83 -12.85 -10.17
N HIS A 392 -9.12 -11.79 -10.53
CA HIS A 392 -8.80 -10.66 -9.66
C HIS A 392 -10.04 -10.08 -8.95
N SER A 393 -11.23 -10.22 -9.55
CA SER A 393 -12.53 -9.87 -8.95
C SER A 393 -12.86 -10.68 -7.69
N GLU A 394 -12.71 -12.00 -7.70
CA GLU A 394 -12.96 -12.88 -6.56
C GLU A 394 -11.96 -12.60 -5.43
N TYR A 395 -10.69 -12.38 -5.76
CA TYR A 395 -9.67 -11.97 -4.80
C TYR A 395 -10.04 -10.66 -4.10
N LYS A 396 -10.47 -9.65 -4.88
CA LYS A 396 -10.90 -8.36 -4.34
C LYS A 396 -12.16 -8.49 -3.48
N LYS A 397 -13.10 -9.36 -3.87
CA LYS A 397 -14.31 -9.68 -3.09
C LYS A 397 -13.94 -10.34 -1.76
N ALA A 398 -13.00 -11.28 -1.73
CA ALA A 398 -12.51 -11.89 -0.50
C ALA A 398 -11.82 -10.87 0.44
N GLN A 399 -11.01 -9.96 -0.11
CA GLN A 399 -10.41 -8.85 0.65
C GLN A 399 -11.48 -7.93 1.23
N LEU A 400 -12.50 -7.60 0.43
CA LEU A 400 -13.62 -6.76 0.84
C LEU A 400 -14.38 -7.38 2.02
N GLN A 401 -14.72 -8.66 1.92
CA GLN A 401 -15.41 -9.40 2.98
C GLN A 401 -14.56 -9.55 4.25
N THR A 402 -13.24 -9.62 4.12
CA THR A 402 -12.32 -9.65 5.26
C THR A 402 -12.24 -8.29 5.95
N ALA A 403 -12.05 -7.22 5.18
CA ALA A 403 -12.05 -5.85 5.71
C ALA A 403 -13.40 -5.50 6.37
N MET A 404 -14.52 -5.82 5.73
CA MET A 404 -15.86 -5.59 6.27
C MET A 404 -16.04 -6.28 7.62
N ARG A 405 -15.65 -7.55 7.74
CA ARG A 405 -15.74 -8.29 9.02
C ARG A 405 -14.86 -7.69 10.11
N ARG A 406 -13.63 -7.31 9.79
CA ARG A 406 -12.70 -6.71 10.76
C ARG A 406 -13.18 -5.34 11.26
N VAL A 407 -13.67 -4.51 10.36
CA VAL A 407 -14.14 -3.16 10.67
C VAL A 407 -15.49 -3.20 11.38
N MET A 408 -16.49 -3.82 10.76
CA MET A 408 -17.88 -3.81 11.22
C MET A 408 -18.11 -4.76 12.40
N GLY A 409 -17.26 -5.79 12.57
CA GLY A 409 -17.25 -6.70 13.71
C GLY A 409 -18.64 -7.23 14.06
N ALA A 410 -19.12 -6.90 15.27
CA ALA A 410 -20.42 -7.31 15.77
C ALA A 410 -21.61 -6.89 14.88
N LEU A 411 -21.49 -5.80 14.11
CA LEU A 411 -22.52 -5.40 13.14
C LEU A 411 -22.61 -6.39 11.97
N ALA A 412 -21.47 -6.92 11.53
CA ALA A 412 -21.43 -7.94 10.47
C ALA A 412 -21.91 -9.30 10.97
N ASP A 413 -21.62 -9.64 12.24
CA ASP A 413 -22.04 -10.91 12.85
C ASP A 413 -23.55 -10.94 13.12
N ALA A 414 -24.14 -9.81 13.55
CA ALA A 414 -25.57 -9.70 13.86
C ALA A 414 -26.48 -9.58 12.62
N SER A 415 -25.91 -9.30 11.45
CA SER A 415 -26.65 -9.15 10.18
C SER A 415 -26.77 -10.45 9.38
N ARG A 416 -26.31 -11.59 9.94
CA ARG A 416 -26.33 -12.91 9.31
C ARG A 416 -27.53 -13.74 9.68
#